data_AF-A0A6A5VVR3-F1
#
_entry.id   AF-A0A6A5VVR3-F1
#
_cell.length_a   1.000
_cell.length_b   1.000
_cell.length_c   1.000
_cell.angle_alpha   90.00
_cell.angle_beta   90.00
_cell.angle_gamma   90.00
#
_symmetry.space_group_name_H-M   'P 1'
#
loop_
_entity.id
_entity.type
_entity.pdbx_description
1 polymer ?
#
loop_
_entity_poly.entity_id
_entity_poly.type
_entity_poly.pdbx_seq_one_letter_code
_entity_poly.pdbx_strand_id
1 'polypeptide(L)'
;AVKDQSSQEVKKLSYSVHHLSVQNELLRYKIDGIKQVLATKQKRKKKGKALDLQQREEYHSGAVFWLLRKIREAHVRQSIREQEEKEQQLQKAEIAELRKAAKLYKEKIQQEKRAAREAAKEAREKERAKKEAQRAAQKSARNAEKALQLSQKGKRKASQPSLQSRKHQKRVVDAADATEVLEGASAAPTISTRRGRNVNHPNRYR
;
A
#
# COMPACT_ATOMS: atom_id res chain seq x y z
N ALA A 1 -5.57 72.69 -26.20
CA ALA A 1 -4.29 73.39 -26.01
C ALA A 1 -3.69 72.95 -24.68
N VAL A 2 -2.53 72.30 -24.71
CA VAL A 2 -1.82 71.78 -23.54
C VAL A 2 -1.35 72.96 -22.69
N LYS A 3 -2.01 73.24 -21.57
CA LYS A 3 -1.66 74.32 -20.64
C LYS A 3 -1.45 73.68 -19.26
N ASP A 4 -0.34 74.04 -18.62
CA ASP A 4 0.13 73.65 -17.28
C ASP A 4 1.34 72.69 -17.20
N GLN A 5 2.14 72.57 -18.26
CA GLN A 5 3.48 71.92 -18.19
C GLN A 5 4.45 72.64 -17.23
N SER A 6 4.15 73.88 -16.83
CA SER A 6 4.97 74.72 -15.96
C SER A 6 4.48 74.79 -14.51
N SER A 7 3.36 74.15 -14.17
CA SER A 7 2.85 74.11 -12.79
C SER A 7 3.90 73.51 -11.85
N GLN A 8 4.07 74.12 -10.66
CA GLN A 8 5.06 73.65 -9.67
C GLN A 8 4.84 72.19 -9.28
N GLU A 9 3.60 71.71 -9.31
CA GLU A 9 3.24 70.33 -9.02
C GLU A 9 3.76 69.37 -10.10
N VAL A 10 3.63 69.73 -11.38
CA VAL A 10 4.15 68.95 -12.50
C VAL A 10 5.67 68.85 -12.44
N LYS A 11 6.35 69.93 -12.05
CA LYS A 11 7.80 69.92 -11.83
C LYS A 11 8.18 68.99 -10.68
N LYS A 12 7.50 69.07 -9.53
CA LYS A 12 7.72 68.17 -8.38
C LYS A 12 7.52 66.70 -8.77
N LEU A 13 6.48 66.40 -9.55
CA LEU A 13 6.21 65.08 -10.10
C LEU A 13 7.31 64.62 -11.07
N SER A 14 7.80 65.50 -11.95
CA SER A 14 8.92 65.14 -12.85
C SER A 14 10.21 64.82 -12.08
N TYR A 15 10.50 65.57 -11.01
CA TYR A 15 11.66 65.31 -10.16
C TYR A 15 11.53 64.00 -9.40
N SER A 16 10.34 63.69 -8.85
CA SER A 16 10.12 62.42 -8.16
C SER A 16 10.21 61.23 -9.10
N VAL A 17 9.64 61.34 -10.30
CA VAL A 17 9.74 60.31 -11.35
C VAL A 17 11.19 60.11 -11.78
N HIS A 18 11.94 61.19 -12.02
CA HIS A 18 13.36 61.09 -12.37
C HIS A 18 14.18 60.47 -11.25
N HIS A 19 13.96 60.88 -10.00
CA HIS A 19 14.62 60.32 -8.84
C HIS A 19 14.35 58.81 -8.68
N LEU A 20 13.09 58.38 -8.84
CA LEU A 20 12.73 56.96 -8.82
C LEU A 20 13.36 56.19 -9.99
N SER A 21 13.46 56.80 -11.18
CA SER A 21 14.14 56.20 -12.32
C SER A 21 15.61 55.91 -12.00
N VAL A 22 16.33 56.91 -11.46
CA VAL A 22 17.75 56.79 -11.09
C VAL A 22 17.93 55.76 -9.97
N GLN A 23 17.04 55.74 -8.97
CA GLN A 23 17.08 54.72 -7.92
C GLN A 23 16.89 53.30 -8.46
N ASN A 24 15.95 53.11 -9.39
CA ASN A 24 15.70 51.81 -10.01
C ASN A 24 16.89 51.33 -10.84
N GLU A 25 17.55 52.22 -11.59
CA GLU A 25 18.77 51.90 -12.31
C GLU A 25 19.90 51.50 -11.37
N LEU A 26 20.11 52.25 -10.29
CA LEU A 26 21.12 51.91 -9.27
C LEU A 26 20.83 50.54 -8.64
N LEU A 27 19.57 50.22 -8.36
CA LEU A 27 19.17 48.91 -7.87
C LEU A 27 19.43 47.81 -8.90
N ARG A 28 19.17 48.05 -10.19
CA ARG A 28 19.48 47.09 -11.27
C ARG A 28 20.97 46.78 -11.31
N TYR A 29 21.83 47.80 -11.30
CA TYR A 29 23.29 47.61 -11.29
C TYR A 29 23.76 46.85 -10.04
N LYS A 30 23.19 47.14 -8.87
CA LYS A 30 23.50 46.37 -7.64
C LYS A 30 23.10 44.91 -7.77
N ILE A 31 21.90 44.62 -8.29
CA ILE A 31 21.42 43.26 -8.51
C ILE A 31 22.33 42.53 -9.50
N ASP A 32 22.72 43.17 -10.60
CA ASP A 32 23.59 42.56 -11.60
C ASP A 32 25.01 42.33 -11.06
N GLY A 33 25.55 43.27 -10.29
CA GLY A 33 26.81 43.09 -9.56
C GLY A 33 26.76 41.91 -8.58
N ILE A 34 25.68 41.79 -7.80
CA ILE A 34 25.47 40.64 -6.90
C ILE A 34 25.40 39.33 -7.70
N LYS A 35 24.66 39.30 -8.82
CA LYS A 35 24.59 38.12 -9.69
C LYS A 35 25.97 37.73 -10.23
N GLN A 36 26.78 38.69 -10.66
CA GLN A 36 28.15 38.43 -11.13
C GLN A 36 29.05 37.89 -10.01
N VAL A 37 28.98 38.49 -8.82
CA VAL A 37 29.71 38.00 -7.63
C VAL A 37 29.26 36.58 -7.26
N LEU A 38 27.96 36.29 -7.34
CA LEU A 38 27.43 34.97 -7.06
C LEU A 38 27.90 33.96 -8.11
N ALA A 39 27.85 34.30 -9.40
CA ALA A 39 28.31 33.44 -10.49
C ALA A 39 29.81 33.12 -10.37
N THR A 40 30.64 34.13 -10.08
CA THR A 40 32.09 33.95 -9.84
C THR A 40 32.36 33.10 -8.60
N LYS A 41 31.64 33.33 -7.49
CA LYS A 41 31.73 32.46 -6.29
C LYS A 41 31.30 31.03 -6.58
N GLN A 42 30.25 30.83 -7.37
CA GLN A 42 29.78 29.49 -7.75
C GLN A 42 30.81 28.78 -8.65
N LYS A 43 31.42 29.49 -9.60
CA LYS A 43 32.54 28.97 -10.41
C LYS A 43 33.74 28.59 -9.53
N ARG A 44 34.12 29.43 -8.55
CA ARG A 44 35.20 29.12 -7.59
C ARG A 44 34.91 27.88 -6.73
N LYS A 45 33.64 27.63 -6.40
CA LYS A 45 33.21 26.42 -5.66
C LYS A 45 33.21 25.16 -6.53
N LYS A 46 33.00 25.30 -7.84
CA LYS A 46 33.08 24.19 -8.81
C LYS A 46 34.55 23.83 -9.04
N LYS A 47 35.18 23.18 -8.07
CA LYS A 47 36.39 22.42 -8.33
C LYS A 47 36.00 21.30 -9.30
N GLY A 48 36.63 21.25 -10.46
CA GLY A 48 36.42 20.15 -11.41
C GLY A 48 36.70 18.81 -10.74
N LYS A 49 36.00 17.75 -11.16
CA LYS A 49 36.36 16.39 -10.74
C LYS A 49 37.78 16.12 -11.25
N ALA A 50 38.65 15.63 -10.37
CA ALA A 50 39.99 15.23 -10.78
C ALA A 50 39.87 14.11 -11.84
N LEU A 51 40.72 14.19 -12.87
CA LEU A 51 40.82 13.09 -13.83
C LEU A 51 41.40 11.88 -13.11
N ASP A 52 40.78 10.72 -13.34
CA ASP A 52 41.26 9.45 -12.79
C ASP A 52 42.45 8.96 -13.62
N LEU A 53 43.62 9.52 -13.30
CA LEU A 53 44.88 9.20 -13.92
C LEU A 53 45.49 8.00 -13.18
N GLN A 54 45.34 6.81 -13.77
CA GLN A 54 45.91 5.57 -13.23
C GLN A 54 47.41 5.47 -13.57
N GLN A 55 48.25 5.40 -12.54
CA GLN A 55 49.69 5.18 -12.66
C GLN A 55 49.97 3.70 -12.95
N ARG A 56 50.96 3.41 -13.80
CA ARG A 56 51.47 2.05 -14.01
C ARG A 56 52.45 1.69 -12.91
N GLU A 57 52.36 0.47 -12.39
CA GLU A 57 53.21 -0.02 -11.31
C GLU A 57 54.69 -0.07 -11.69
N GLU A 58 55.03 -0.18 -12.98
CA GLU A 58 56.42 -0.30 -13.48
C GLU A 58 57.34 0.90 -13.18
N TYR A 59 56.81 2.07 -12.83
CA TYR A 59 57.59 3.28 -12.57
C TYR A 59 57.47 3.71 -11.09
N HIS A 60 58.51 3.42 -10.30
CA HIS A 60 58.64 3.79 -8.88
C HIS A 60 59.59 4.97 -8.65
N SER A 61 59.64 5.96 -9.55
CA SER A 61 60.35 7.21 -9.31
C SER A 61 59.38 8.29 -8.80
N GLY A 62 59.80 9.10 -7.82
CA GLY A 62 58.94 9.99 -7.04
C GLY A 62 58.21 11.12 -7.80
N ALA A 63 58.40 11.25 -9.11
CA ALA A 63 57.69 12.23 -9.95
C ALA A 63 57.01 11.52 -11.14
N VAL A 64 55.67 11.57 -11.18
CA VAL A 64 54.85 10.96 -12.24
C VAL A 64 54.54 11.99 -13.31
N PHE A 65 55.22 11.88 -14.46
CA PHE A 65 54.92 12.73 -15.62
C PHE A 65 53.75 12.16 -16.41
N TRP A 66 52.64 12.90 -16.47
CA TRP A 66 51.46 12.52 -17.25
C TRP A 66 51.63 12.92 -18.71
N LEU A 67 51.88 11.93 -19.57
CA LEU A 67 51.84 12.13 -21.01
C LEU A 67 50.43 12.51 -21.48
N LEU A 68 50.32 13.37 -22.51
CA LEU A 68 49.02 13.80 -23.07
C LEU A 68 48.11 12.62 -23.45
N ARG A 69 48.70 11.50 -23.87
CA ARG A 69 47.97 10.25 -24.15
C ARG A 69 47.19 9.74 -22.93
N LYS A 70 47.78 9.80 -21.73
CA LYS A 70 47.11 9.34 -20.48
C LYS A 70 45.95 10.23 -20.07
N ILE A 71 46.08 11.53 -20.30
CA ILE A 71 44.99 12.48 -20.07
C ILE A 71 43.80 12.14 -20.99
N ARG A 72 44.06 11.88 -22.29
CA ARG A 72 43.02 11.45 -23.23
C ARG A 72 42.36 10.13 -22.81
N GLU A 73 43.13 9.13 -22.42
CA GLU A 73 42.61 7.84 -21.93
C GLU A 73 41.70 8.02 -20.69
N ALA A 74 42.06 8.89 -19.75
CA ALA A 74 41.25 9.19 -18.58
C ALA A 74 39.91 9.86 -18.94
N HIS A 75 39.91 10.80 -19.89
CA HIS A 75 38.67 11.39 -20.39
C HIS A 75 37.74 10.37 -21.04
N VAL A 76 38.29 9.47 -21.88
CA VAL A 76 37.49 8.40 -22.52
C VAL A 76 36.86 7.50 -21.45
N ARG A 77 37.61 7.11 -20.42
CA ARG A 77 37.07 6.32 -19.30
C ARG A 77 35.97 7.05 -18.53
N GLN A 78 36.12 8.35 -18.30
CA GLN A 78 35.07 9.15 -17.67
C GLN A 78 33.81 9.19 -18.53
N SER A 79 33.92 9.39 -19.84
CA SER A 79 32.74 9.36 -20.71
C SER A 79 32.03 8.01 -20.70
N ILE A 80 32.77 6.91 -20.66
CA ILE A 80 32.19 5.56 -20.54
C ILE A 80 31.47 5.40 -19.21
N ARG A 81 32.10 5.75 -18.08
CA ARG A 81 31.47 5.70 -16.75
C ARG A 81 30.20 6.55 -16.70
N GLU A 82 30.21 7.75 -17.26
CA GLU A 82 29.04 8.62 -17.31
C GLU A 82 27.91 8.04 -18.18
N GLN A 83 28.24 7.33 -19.27
CA GLN A 83 27.26 6.61 -20.08
C GLN A 83 26.68 5.43 -19.30
N GLU A 84 27.51 4.60 -18.69
CA GLU A 84 27.08 3.48 -17.85
C GLU A 84 26.20 3.95 -16.67
N GLU A 85 26.58 5.03 -15.99
CA GLU A 85 25.77 5.62 -14.91
C GLU A 85 24.41 6.08 -15.41
N LYS A 86 24.33 6.70 -16.59
CA LYS A 86 23.07 7.11 -17.21
C LYS A 86 22.22 5.90 -17.59
N GLU A 87 22.81 4.89 -18.22
CA GLU A 87 22.12 3.64 -18.56
C GLU A 87 21.58 2.94 -17.30
N GLN A 88 22.38 2.86 -16.23
CA GLN A 88 21.93 2.32 -14.95
C GLN A 88 20.80 3.13 -14.33
N GLN A 89 20.81 4.46 -14.46
CA GLN A 89 19.71 5.31 -14.00
C GLN A 89 18.43 5.06 -14.80
N LEU A 90 18.54 4.92 -16.12
CA LEU A 90 17.42 4.57 -17.00
C LEU A 90 16.85 3.20 -16.63
N GLN A 91 17.68 2.17 -16.49
CA GLN A 91 17.25 0.84 -16.05
C GLN A 91 16.57 0.87 -14.68
N LYS A 92 17.11 1.64 -13.72
CA LYS A 92 16.47 1.79 -12.39
C LYS A 92 15.10 2.45 -12.49
N ALA A 93 14.94 3.43 -13.39
CA ALA A 93 13.65 4.08 -13.64
C ALA A 93 12.65 3.08 -14.26
N GLU A 94 13.05 2.35 -15.29
CA GLU A 94 12.23 1.31 -15.93
C GLU A 94 11.78 0.24 -14.92
N ILE A 95 12.71 -0.26 -14.09
CA ILE A 95 12.39 -1.23 -13.03
C ILE A 95 11.41 -0.62 -12.01
N ALA A 96 11.57 0.66 -11.67
CA ALA A 96 10.64 1.34 -10.76
C ALA A 96 9.23 1.46 -11.37
N GLU A 97 9.11 1.70 -12.67
CA GLU A 97 7.83 1.71 -13.38
C GLU A 97 7.18 0.33 -13.43
N LEU A 98 7.94 -0.71 -13.77
CA LEU A 98 7.48 -2.10 -13.73
C LEU A 98 7.00 -2.50 -12.34
N ARG A 99 7.70 -2.07 -11.28
CA ARG A 99 7.29 -2.30 -9.88
C ARG A 99 5.98 -1.61 -9.55
N LYS A 100 5.75 -0.37 -10.01
CA LYS A 100 4.48 0.35 -9.82
C LYS A 100 3.34 -0.39 -10.53
N ALA A 101 3.55 -0.81 -11.78
CA ALA A 101 2.56 -1.57 -12.54
C ALA A 101 2.22 -2.91 -11.85
N ALA A 102 3.24 -3.66 -11.41
CA ALA A 102 3.04 -4.91 -10.68
C ALA A 102 2.30 -4.71 -9.34
N LYS A 103 2.53 -3.58 -8.65
CA LYS A 103 1.80 -3.23 -7.43
C LYS A 103 0.32 -3.00 -7.71
N LEU A 104 0.00 -2.21 -8.73
CA LEU A 104 -1.40 -1.96 -9.14
C LEU A 104 -2.11 -3.25 -9.54
N TYR A 105 -1.44 -4.14 -10.29
CA TYR A 105 -2.02 -5.43 -10.66
C TYR A 105 -2.30 -6.32 -9.43
N LYS A 106 -1.38 -6.36 -8.46
CA LYS A 106 -1.59 -7.06 -7.19
C LYS A 106 -2.76 -6.48 -6.40
N GLU A 107 -2.90 -5.16 -6.36
CA GLU A 107 -4.02 -4.49 -5.69
C GLU A 107 -5.36 -4.86 -6.34
N LYS A 108 -5.44 -4.89 -7.68
CA LYS A 108 -6.63 -5.37 -8.40
C LYS A 108 -7.00 -6.81 -8.04
N ILE A 109 -6.03 -7.72 -8.07
CA ILE A 109 -6.26 -9.12 -7.66
C ILE A 109 -6.76 -9.20 -6.21
N GLN A 110 -6.21 -8.39 -5.31
CA GLN A 110 -6.66 -8.36 -3.91
C GLN A 110 -8.08 -7.83 -3.78
N GLN A 111 -8.45 -6.79 -4.53
CA GLN A 111 -9.81 -6.25 -4.55
C GLN A 111 -10.81 -7.29 -5.08
N GLU A 112 -10.50 -7.96 -6.19
CA GLU A 112 -11.33 -9.05 -6.73
C GLU A 112 -11.50 -10.18 -5.71
N LYS A 113 -10.43 -10.57 -5.00
CA LYS A 113 -10.50 -11.57 -3.93
C LYS A 113 -11.35 -11.12 -2.74
N ARG A 114 -11.34 -9.83 -2.39
CA ARG A 114 -12.20 -9.28 -1.33
C ARG A 114 -13.66 -9.27 -1.77
N ALA A 115 -13.95 -8.78 -2.97
CA ALA A 115 -15.29 -8.78 -3.55
C ALA A 115 -15.86 -10.20 -3.64
N ALA A 116 -15.07 -11.19 -4.08
CA ALA A 116 -15.49 -12.58 -4.12
C ALA A 116 -15.84 -13.14 -2.73
N ARG A 117 -15.11 -12.73 -1.69
CA ARG A 117 -15.42 -13.12 -0.29
C ARG A 117 -16.70 -12.47 0.21
N GLU A 118 -16.94 -11.20 -0.11
CA GLU A 118 -18.15 -10.48 0.25
C GLU A 118 -19.38 -11.05 -0.46
N ALA A 119 -19.29 -11.27 -1.78
CA ALA A 119 -20.34 -11.94 -2.54
C ALA A 119 -20.65 -13.35 -2.00
N ALA A 120 -19.63 -14.11 -1.60
CA ALA A 120 -19.83 -15.42 -0.96
C ALA A 120 -20.50 -15.32 0.41
N LYS A 121 -20.23 -14.27 1.19
CA LYS A 121 -20.94 -14.01 2.47
C LYS A 121 -22.40 -13.64 2.23
N GLU A 122 -22.67 -12.72 1.32
CA GLU A 122 -24.04 -12.33 0.97
C GLU A 122 -24.84 -13.50 0.41
N ALA A 123 -24.25 -14.34 -0.44
CA ALA A 123 -24.91 -15.53 -0.96
C ALA A 123 -25.28 -16.49 0.19
N ARG A 124 -24.38 -16.68 1.17
CA ARG A 124 -24.65 -17.51 2.35
C ARG A 124 -25.77 -16.92 3.22
N GLU A 125 -25.82 -15.61 3.38
CA GLU A 125 -26.89 -14.94 4.13
C GLU A 125 -28.24 -15.01 3.41
N LYS A 126 -28.26 -14.78 2.10
CA LYS A 126 -29.46 -14.93 1.25
C LYS A 126 -30.00 -16.37 1.29
N GLU A 127 -29.11 -17.37 1.24
CA GLU A 127 -29.48 -18.78 1.39
C GLU A 127 -30.07 -19.09 2.76
N ARG A 128 -29.47 -18.57 3.84
CA ARG A 128 -29.99 -18.72 5.21
C ARG A 128 -31.37 -18.06 5.36
N ALA A 129 -31.53 -16.83 4.88
CA ALA A 129 -32.79 -16.10 4.91
C ALA A 129 -33.89 -16.82 4.10
N LYS A 130 -33.57 -17.35 2.91
CA LYS A 130 -34.51 -18.16 2.12
C LYS A 130 -34.93 -19.43 2.86
N LYS A 131 -33.98 -20.14 3.48
CA LYS A 131 -34.26 -21.35 4.28
C LYS A 131 -35.13 -21.03 5.50
N GLU A 132 -34.87 -19.92 6.18
CA GLU A 132 -35.68 -19.46 7.32
C GLU A 132 -37.09 -19.05 6.88
N ALA A 133 -37.23 -18.31 5.78
CA ALA A 133 -38.52 -17.96 5.21
C ALA A 133 -39.33 -19.21 4.78
N GLN A 134 -38.68 -20.18 4.15
CA GLN A 134 -39.31 -21.46 3.80
C GLN A 134 -39.78 -22.22 5.04
N ARG A 135 -38.96 -22.30 6.10
CA ARG A 135 -39.34 -22.94 7.36
C ARG A 135 -40.50 -22.22 8.04
N ALA A 136 -40.49 -20.88 8.04
CA ALA A 136 -41.57 -20.07 8.59
C ALA A 136 -42.90 -20.29 7.84
N ALA A 137 -42.85 -20.29 6.50
CA ALA A 137 -44.02 -20.55 5.65
C ALA A 137 -44.58 -21.96 5.84
N GLN A 138 -43.72 -22.99 5.96
CA GLN A 138 -44.18 -24.34 6.28
C GLN A 138 -44.82 -24.42 7.67
N LYS A 139 -44.27 -23.74 8.66
CA LYS A 139 -44.83 -23.68 10.01
C LYS A 139 -46.19 -22.99 10.03
N SER A 140 -46.34 -21.86 9.31
CA SER A 140 -47.62 -21.15 9.22
C SER A 140 -48.67 -21.96 8.47
N ALA A 141 -48.30 -22.64 7.37
CA ALA A 141 -49.21 -23.52 6.63
C ALA A 141 -49.73 -24.67 7.50
N ARG A 142 -48.84 -25.38 8.21
CA ARG A 142 -49.22 -26.44 9.17
C ARG A 142 -50.13 -25.92 10.28
N ASN A 143 -49.86 -24.71 10.79
CA ASN A 143 -50.69 -24.10 11.82
C ASN A 143 -52.09 -23.72 11.26
N ALA A 144 -52.17 -23.22 10.03
CA ALA A 144 -53.44 -22.91 9.36
C ALA A 144 -54.26 -24.18 9.11
N GLU A 145 -53.65 -25.26 8.63
CA GLU A 145 -54.31 -26.56 8.47
C GLU A 145 -54.85 -27.10 9.79
N LYS A 146 -54.05 -27.04 10.87
CA LYS A 146 -54.50 -27.43 12.21
C LYS A 146 -55.68 -26.58 12.70
N ALA A 147 -55.67 -25.27 12.43
CA ALA A 147 -56.77 -24.37 12.79
C ALA A 147 -58.05 -24.70 12.02
N LEU A 148 -57.96 -24.98 10.71
CA LEU A 148 -59.09 -25.44 9.89
C LEU A 148 -59.63 -26.79 10.38
N GLN A 149 -58.77 -27.74 10.74
CA GLN A 149 -59.21 -29.03 11.31
C GLN A 149 -59.90 -28.87 12.67
N LEU A 150 -59.42 -27.95 13.52
CA LEU A 150 -60.04 -27.64 14.81
C LEU A 150 -61.43 -26.99 14.61
N SER A 151 -61.58 -26.03 13.69
CA SER A 151 -62.87 -25.37 13.46
C SER A 151 -63.92 -26.33 12.89
N GLN A 152 -63.53 -27.26 12.02
CA GLN A 152 -64.42 -28.30 11.49
C GLN A 152 -64.88 -29.29 12.57
N LYS A 153 -64.10 -29.52 13.63
CA LYS A 153 -64.49 -30.37 14.77
C LYS A 153 -65.41 -29.68 15.79
N GLY A 154 -65.80 -28.42 15.54
CA GLY A 154 -66.65 -27.58 16.40
C GLY A 154 -68.12 -28.00 16.54
N LYS A 155 -68.52 -29.14 15.95
CA LYS A 155 -69.81 -29.80 16.26
C LYS A 155 -69.57 -31.23 16.72
N ARG A 156 -69.00 -31.41 17.91
CA ARG A 156 -69.02 -32.70 18.61
C ARG A 156 -69.94 -32.61 19.82
N LYS A 157 -70.90 -33.54 19.90
CA LYS A 157 -71.61 -33.86 21.14
C LYS A 157 -70.57 -34.24 22.20
N ALA A 158 -70.75 -33.73 23.42
CA ALA A 158 -69.86 -33.95 24.55
C ALA A 158 -69.54 -35.44 24.72
N SER A 159 -68.26 -35.81 24.66
CA SER A 159 -67.79 -37.16 24.93
C SER A 159 -67.54 -37.33 26.42
N GLN A 160 -68.10 -38.39 26.98
CA GLN A 160 -67.92 -38.84 28.37
C GLN A 160 -66.43 -39.11 28.72
N PRO A 161 -66.07 -39.05 30.03
CA PRO A 161 -64.68 -39.21 30.46
C PRO A 161 -64.19 -40.64 30.27
N SER A 162 -63.06 -40.81 29.58
CA SER A 162 -62.38 -42.10 29.47
C SER A 162 -61.50 -42.37 30.70
N LEU A 163 -61.66 -43.56 31.25
CA LEU A 163 -60.90 -44.08 32.39
C LEU A 163 -59.46 -44.47 31.98
N GLN A 164 -58.51 -44.09 32.85
CA GLN A 164 -57.19 -44.69 33.11
C GLN A 164 -56.02 -44.45 32.12
N SER A 165 -55.07 -43.60 32.55
CA SER A 165 -53.69 -43.60 32.03
C SER A 165 -52.84 -44.65 32.74
N ARG A 166 -52.27 -45.61 32.01
CA ARG A 166 -51.14 -46.41 32.49
C ARG A 166 -49.84 -45.65 32.24
N LYS A 167 -49.03 -45.50 33.30
CA LYS A 167 -47.69 -44.90 33.27
C LYS A 167 -46.77 -45.68 32.34
N HIS A 168 -46.13 -45.00 31.39
CA HIS A 168 -44.99 -45.56 30.66
C HIS A 168 -43.74 -45.50 31.53
N GLN A 169 -43.14 -46.66 31.80
CA GLN A 169 -41.77 -46.75 32.32
C GLN A 169 -40.77 -46.38 31.22
N LYS A 170 -39.80 -45.53 31.56
CA LYS A 170 -38.65 -45.21 30.71
C LYS A 170 -37.79 -46.47 30.56
N ARG A 171 -37.52 -46.91 29.32
CA ARG A 171 -36.38 -47.78 29.01
C ARG A 171 -35.17 -46.89 28.77
N VAL A 172 -34.16 -47.04 29.62
CA VAL A 172 -32.78 -46.60 29.36
C VAL A 172 -32.26 -47.52 28.26
N VAL A 173 -31.82 -46.93 27.15
CA VAL A 173 -31.12 -47.66 26.09
C VAL A 173 -29.65 -47.36 26.31
N ASP A 174 -28.94 -48.31 26.88
CA ASP A 174 -27.49 -48.40 26.78
C ASP A 174 -27.16 -48.88 25.36
N ALA A 175 -26.33 -48.13 24.65
CA ALA A 175 -25.72 -48.54 23.40
C ALA A 175 -24.22 -48.72 23.66
N ALA A 176 -23.81 -49.98 23.73
CA ALA A 176 -22.42 -50.38 23.58
C ALA A 176 -22.15 -50.80 22.13
N ASP A 177 -21.03 -50.28 21.64
CA ASP A 177 -20.14 -50.76 20.57
C ASP A 177 -20.63 -50.99 19.13
N ALA A 178 -19.99 -50.25 18.22
CA ALA A 178 -19.40 -50.82 17.01
C ALA A 178 -18.27 -49.91 16.46
N THR A 179 -17.03 -50.34 16.73
CA THR A 179 -15.92 -50.53 15.77
C THR A 179 -15.39 -49.36 14.93
N GLU A 180 -14.15 -48.98 15.29
CA GLU A 180 -12.93 -48.84 14.45
C GLU A 180 -13.03 -48.29 13.03
N VAL A 181 -12.29 -47.19 12.76
CA VAL A 181 -11.02 -47.19 11.98
C VAL A 181 -10.32 -45.86 12.29
N LEU A 182 -9.12 -45.88 12.87
CA LEU A 182 -8.26 -44.70 12.96
C LEU A 182 -6.86 -45.08 12.46
N GLU A 183 -6.67 -44.88 11.16
CA GLU A 183 -5.41 -44.93 10.45
C GLU A 183 -4.79 -43.52 10.50
N GLY A 184 -3.54 -43.39 10.98
CA GLY A 184 -2.76 -42.17 10.79
C GLY A 184 -1.91 -41.70 11.97
N ALA A 185 -0.71 -42.28 12.08
CA ALA A 185 0.54 -41.69 12.57
C ALA A 185 0.49 -40.60 13.68
N SER A 186 0.87 -41.03 14.88
CA SER A 186 1.27 -40.18 16.02
C SER A 186 2.51 -39.33 15.67
N ALA A 187 2.32 -38.02 15.48
CA ALA A 187 3.36 -37.01 15.68
C ALA A 187 3.17 -36.37 17.07
N ALA A 188 4.24 -36.35 17.87
CA ALA A 188 4.21 -35.87 19.26
C ALA A 188 3.67 -34.42 19.39
N PRO A 189 2.91 -34.09 20.45
CA PRO A 189 2.37 -32.75 20.62
C PRO A 189 3.49 -31.75 20.94
N THR A 190 3.66 -30.76 20.07
CA THR A 190 4.52 -29.60 20.34
C THR A 190 3.94 -28.80 21.50
N ILE A 191 4.64 -28.78 22.64
CA ILE A 191 4.21 -28.09 23.85
C ILE A 191 4.09 -26.59 23.56
N SER A 192 2.86 -26.07 23.59
CA SER A 192 2.53 -24.67 23.33
C SER A 192 2.12 -23.98 24.63
N THR A 193 2.62 -22.77 24.86
CA THR A 193 2.26 -21.97 26.05
C THR A 193 0.78 -21.58 26.01
N ARG A 194 0.20 -21.17 27.16
CA ARG A 194 -1.20 -20.70 27.27
C ARG A 194 -1.58 -19.57 26.28
N ARG A 195 -0.59 -18.93 25.63
CA ARG A 195 -0.77 -17.89 24.59
C ARG A 195 -0.40 -18.34 23.16
N GLY A 196 -0.23 -19.63 22.91
CA GLY A 196 -0.09 -20.18 21.55
C GLY A 196 1.28 -19.99 20.90
N ARG A 197 2.34 -19.66 21.66
CA ARG A 197 3.69 -19.53 21.09
C ARG A 197 4.45 -20.85 21.17
N ASN A 198 5.08 -21.21 20.05
CA ASN A 198 5.95 -22.37 19.92
C ASN A 198 7.28 -22.11 20.66
N VAL A 199 7.71 -23.07 21.49
CA VAL A 199 8.94 -22.99 22.30
C VAL A 199 10.03 -23.81 21.61
N ASN A 200 10.99 -23.13 20.99
CA ASN A 200 12.19 -23.77 20.48
C ASN A 200 13.26 -23.76 21.59
N HIS A 201 13.81 -24.92 21.93
CA HIS A 201 14.92 -24.99 22.89
C HIS A 201 16.22 -24.47 22.26
N PRO A 202 17.05 -23.71 23.01
CA PRO A 202 18.34 -23.22 22.51
C PRO A 202 19.35 -24.37 22.38
N ASN A 203 20.14 -24.35 21.29
CA ASN A 203 21.12 -25.37 20.89
C ASN A 203 22.33 -25.57 21.83
N ARG A 204 22.31 -25.04 23.05
CA ARG A 204 23.45 -25.11 23.98
C ARG A 204 23.60 -26.44 24.72
N TYR A 205 22.62 -27.34 24.62
CA TYR A 205 22.62 -28.64 25.28
C TYR A 205 22.39 -29.79 24.30
N ARG A 206 22.92 -29.66 23.07
CA ARG A 206 22.90 -30.72 22.07
C ARG A 206 24.28 -31.33 21.91
#